data_AF-A0A6I1MNE2-F1
#
_entry.id   AF-A0A6I1MNE2-F1
#
_cell.length_a   1.000
_cell.length_b   1.000
_cell.length_c   1.000
_cell.angle_alpha   90.00
_cell.angle_beta   90.00
_cell.angle_gamma   90.00
#
_symmetry.space_group_name_H-M   'P 1'
#
loop_
_entity.id
_entity.type
_entity.pdbx_description
1 polymer ?
#
loop_
_entity_poly.entity_id
_entity_poly.type
_entity_poly.pdbx_seq_one_letter_code
_entity_poly.pdbx_strand_id
1 'polypeptide(L)'
;MKKINCDKFKKDIIFFIKKFLIYNIFLIIIFLLFKNFFNIKEILKYISFDTNTIKFQDLLSITITILSILVGAIITVATILISMCDKRILRLIQRYNQSTCLIKTIKIAIISGFVSILLLAIIYSNCDFKIISLRLNILYLSGLSLFIFFGRSKILIKIVLNILNECFKENSSITQEITLKKK
;
A
#
# COMPACT_ATOMS: atom_id res chain seq x y z
N MET A 1 29.22 17.05 -3.85
CA MET A 1 28.32 16.14 -4.62
C MET A 1 28.51 14.71 -4.13
N LYS A 2 27.63 14.19 -3.25
CA LYS A 2 27.64 12.76 -2.86
C LYS A 2 26.81 11.98 -3.87
N LYS A 3 27.43 11.09 -4.65
CA LYS A 3 26.73 10.04 -5.42
C LYS A 3 25.86 9.26 -4.43
N ILE A 4 24.54 9.45 -4.48
CA ILE A 4 23.61 8.62 -3.72
C ILE A 4 23.47 7.31 -4.50
N ASN A 5 24.15 6.31 -3.96
CA ASN A 5 24.39 4.99 -4.51
C ASN A 5 23.14 4.25 -4.99
N CYS A 6 23.31 3.61 -6.14
CA CYS A 6 22.53 2.47 -6.61
C CYS A 6 22.40 1.34 -5.55
N ASP A 7 23.35 1.27 -4.58
CA ASP A 7 23.32 0.33 -3.45
C ASP A 7 22.13 0.50 -2.51
N LYS A 8 21.55 1.71 -2.40
CA LYS A 8 20.36 1.91 -1.56
C LYS A 8 19.17 1.15 -2.14
N PHE A 9 19.08 1.09 -3.47
CA PHE A 9 18.02 0.39 -4.20
C PHE A 9 18.14 -1.13 -4.08
N LYS A 10 19.37 -1.68 -4.14
CA LYS A 10 19.62 -3.11 -3.88
C LYS A 10 19.22 -3.51 -2.46
N LYS A 11 19.50 -2.65 -1.48
CA LYS A 11 19.12 -2.87 -0.07
C LYS A 11 17.60 -2.88 0.11
N ASP A 12 16.88 -2.01 -0.59
CA ASP A 12 15.42 -1.97 -0.59
C ASP A 12 14.79 -3.21 -1.23
N ILE A 13 15.37 -3.75 -2.30
CA ILE A 13 14.94 -5.01 -2.94
C ILE A 13 15.13 -6.19 -1.99
N ILE A 14 16.29 -6.31 -1.34
CA ILE A 14 16.56 -7.40 -0.37
C ILE A 14 15.60 -7.30 0.82
N PHE A 15 15.33 -6.09 1.30
CA PHE A 15 14.36 -5.88 2.38
C PHE A 15 12.94 -6.27 1.97
N PHE A 16 12.56 -5.97 0.73
CA PHE A 16 11.28 -6.38 0.17
C PHE A 16 11.16 -7.90 0.04
N ILE A 17 12.20 -8.58 -0.45
CA ILE A 17 12.27 -10.04 -0.54
C ILE A 17 12.16 -10.68 0.85
N LYS A 18 12.87 -10.14 1.85
CA LYS A 18 12.75 -10.62 3.24
C LYS A 18 11.33 -10.48 3.76
N LYS A 19 10.68 -9.34 3.54
CA LYS A 19 9.27 -9.13 3.93
C LYS A 19 8.31 -10.06 3.21
N PHE A 20 8.56 -10.31 1.92
CA PHE A 20 7.80 -11.25 1.12
C PHE A 20 7.93 -12.68 1.67
N LEU A 21 9.15 -13.12 1.98
CA LEU A 21 9.40 -14.42 2.60
C LEU A 21 8.72 -14.55 3.96
N ILE A 22 8.83 -13.52 4.82
CA ILE A 22 8.16 -13.49 6.13
C ILE A 22 6.64 -13.59 5.97
N TYR A 23 6.06 -12.88 5.01
CA TYR A 23 4.62 -12.94 4.74
C TYR A 23 4.17 -14.35 4.32
N ASN A 24 4.91 -15.00 3.44
CA ASN A 24 4.62 -16.38 3.03
C ASN A 24 4.78 -17.38 4.18
N ILE A 25 5.84 -17.25 4.99
CA ILE A 25 6.04 -18.08 6.19
C ILE A 25 4.88 -17.89 7.16
N PHE A 26 4.45 -16.65 7.38
CA PHE A 26 3.32 -16.33 8.25
C PHE A 26 2.00 -16.95 7.75
N LEU A 27 1.75 -16.91 6.43
CA LEU A 27 0.61 -17.60 5.81
C LEU A 27 0.64 -19.12 6.03
N ILE A 28 1.82 -19.73 5.91
CA ILE A 28 1.99 -21.18 6.14
C ILE A 28 1.71 -21.53 7.61
N ILE A 29 2.21 -20.73 8.55
CA ILE A 29 1.96 -20.94 9.99
C ILE A 29 0.47 -20.82 10.30
N ILE A 30 -0.19 -19.80 9.77
CA ILE A 30 -1.64 -19.63 9.89
C ILE A 30 -2.37 -20.85 9.34
N PHE A 31 -2.00 -21.31 8.14
CA PHE A 31 -2.62 -22.49 7.53
C PHE A 31 -2.46 -23.75 8.39
N LEU A 32 -1.28 -23.97 8.98
CA LEU A 32 -1.04 -25.09 9.89
C LEU A 32 -1.87 -25.00 11.18
N LEU A 33 -2.00 -23.80 11.76
CA LEU A 33 -2.84 -23.58 12.94
C LEU A 33 -4.33 -23.85 12.63
N PHE A 34 -4.82 -23.34 11.50
CA PHE A 34 -6.21 -23.58 11.08
C PHE A 34 -6.47 -25.05 10.73
N LYS A 35 -5.49 -25.77 10.18
CA LYS A 35 -5.62 -27.22 9.90
C LYS A 35 -5.88 -28.02 11.19
N ASN A 36 -5.29 -27.63 12.32
CA ASN A 36 -5.48 -28.32 13.59
C ASN A 36 -6.76 -27.92 14.33
N PHE A 37 -7.23 -26.68 14.17
CA PHE A 37 -8.38 -26.15 14.92
C PHE A 37 -9.72 -26.19 14.18
N PHE A 38 -9.72 -26.17 12.84
CA PHE A 38 -10.93 -26.08 12.02
C PHE A 38 -11.06 -27.24 11.03
N ASN A 39 -12.29 -27.73 10.87
CA ASN A 39 -12.61 -28.69 9.82
C ASN A 39 -12.42 -28.02 8.45
N ILE A 40 -11.42 -28.47 7.67
CA ILE A 40 -11.09 -27.92 6.34
C ILE A 40 -12.33 -27.88 5.42
N LYS A 41 -13.26 -28.85 5.59
CA LYS A 41 -14.53 -28.90 4.84
C LYS A 41 -15.44 -27.71 5.11
N GLU A 42 -15.47 -27.16 6.32
CA GLU A 42 -16.27 -25.98 6.65
C GLU A 42 -15.67 -24.70 6.08
N ILE A 43 -14.33 -24.58 6.10
CA ILE A 43 -13.62 -23.47 5.45
C ILE A 43 -13.89 -23.49 3.93
N LEU A 44 -13.84 -24.66 3.31
CA LEU A 44 -14.14 -24.81 1.88
C LEU A 44 -15.60 -24.44 1.56
N LYS A 45 -16.56 -24.83 2.40
CA LYS A 45 -17.98 -24.42 2.28
C LYS A 45 -18.15 -22.91 2.44
N TYR A 46 -17.40 -22.28 3.33
CA TYR A 46 -17.44 -20.83 3.53
C TYR A 46 -16.90 -20.09 2.29
N ILE A 47 -15.80 -20.57 1.71
CA ILE A 47 -15.20 -20.00 0.48
C ILE A 47 -16.07 -20.28 -0.75
N SER A 48 -16.84 -21.38 -0.77
CA SER A 48 -17.81 -21.67 -1.84
C SER A 48 -19.10 -20.85 -1.76
N PHE A 49 -19.26 -20.03 -0.71
CA PHE A 49 -20.47 -19.24 -0.42
C PHE A 49 -21.69 -20.07 0.02
N ASP A 50 -21.49 -21.32 0.45
CA ASP A 50 -22.59 -22.24 0.83
C ASP A 50 -23.00 -22.12 2.31
N THR A 51 -22.62 -21.04 3.02
CA THR A 51 -22.90 -20.86 4.46
C THR A 51 -24.11 -19.97 4.73
N ASN A 52 -24.96 -20.40 5.68
CA ASN A 52 -26.26 -19.76 5.95
C ASN A 52 -26.21 -18.51 6.85
N THR A 53 -25.15 -18.31 7.65
CA THR A 53 -25.15 -17.30 8.72
C THR A 53 -24.37 -16.02 8.40
N ILE A 54 -23.15 -16.14 7.86
CA ILE A 54 -22.36 -15.02 7.36
C ILE A 54 -21.88 -15.40 5.97
N LYS A 55 -22.29 -14.64 4.95
CA LYS A 55 -21.84 -14.90 3.58
C LYS A 55 -20.45 -14.30 3.41
N PHE A 56 -19.48 -15.11 2.98
CA PHE A 56 -18.14 -14.63 2.62
C PHE A 56 -18.21 -13.50 1.57
N GLN A 57 -19.27 -13.48 0.75
CA GLN A 57 -19.56 -12.43 -0.22
C GLN A 57 -19.74 -11.04 0.42
N ASP A 58 -20.41 -10.97 1.58
CA ASP A 58 -20.65 -9.71 2.30
C ASP A 58 -19.33 -9.16 2.85
N LEU A 59 -18.49 -10.03 3.43
CA LEU A 59 -17.16 -9.67 3.90
C LEU A 59 -16.28 -9.16 2.76
N LEU A 60 -16.36 -9.80 1.59
CA LEU A 60 -15.62 -9.38 0.41
C LEU A 60 -16.07 -7.99 -0.08
N SER A 61 -17.37 -7.74 -0.12
CA SER A 61 -17.95 -6.44 -0.49
C SER A 61 -17.50 -5.31 0.45
N ILE A 62 -17.53 -5.54 1.77
CA ILE A 62 -17.03 -4.58 2.76
C ILE A 62 -15.53 -4.32 2.54
N THR A 63 -14.75 -5.38 2.29
CA THR A 63 -13.31 -5.26 2.03
C THR A 63 -13.01 -4.43 0.78
N ILE A 64 -13.74 -4.67 -0.32
CA ILE A 64 -13.64 -3.89 -1.56
C ILE A 64 -13.94 -2.41 -1.29
N THR A 65 -14.99 -2.13 -0.51
CA THR A 65 -15.43 -0.77 -0.20
C THR A 65 -14.37 -0.01 0.60
N ILE A 66 -13.87 -0.62 1.69
CA ILE A 66 -12.80 -0.02 2.52
C ILE A 66 -11.55 0.23 1.68
N LEU A 67 -11.15 -0.73 0.85
CA LEU A 67 -9.97 -0.61 0.00
C LEU A 67 -10.12 0.52 -1.02
N SER A 68 -11.31 0.67 -1.62
CA SER A 68 -11.62 1.74 -2.58
C SER A 68 -11.50 3.12 -1.93
N ILE A 69 -12.00 3.27 -0.69
CA ILE A 69 -11.85 4.51 0.09
C ILE A 69 -10.36 4.82 0.36
N LEU A 70 -9.58 3.82 0.76
CA LEU A 70 -8.15 4.00 1.03
C LEU A 70 -7.35 4.38 -0.23
N VAL A 71 -7.64 3.74 -1.37
CA VAL A 71 -7.03 4.09 -2.65
C VAL A 71 -7.39 5.52 -3.05
N GLY A 72 -8.67 5.91 -2.91
CA GLY A 72 -9.13 7.28 -3.15
C GLY A 72 -8.40 8.30 -2.28
N ALA A 73 -8.25 8.02 -0.98
CA ALA A 73 -7.53 8.88 -0.06
C ALA A 73 -6.06 9.08 -0.47
N ILE A 74 -5.37 8.03 -0.91
CA ILE A 74 -3.98 8.12 -1.39
C ILE A 74 -3.88 8.97 -2.65
N ILE A 75 -4.82 8.82 -3.59
CA ILE A 75 -4.87 9.65 -4.80
C ILE A 75 -5.05 11.12 -4.42
N THR A 76 -5.99 11.44 -3.53
CA THR A 76 -6.22 12.81 -3.06
C THR A 76 -4.97 13.40 -2.39
N VAL A 77 -4.32 12.66 -1.49
CA VAL A 77 -3.07 13.09 -0.84
C VAL A 77 -1.97 13.33 -1.88
N ALA A 78 -1.82 12.44 -2.87
CA ALA A 78 -0.84 12.62 -3.93
C ALA A 78 -1.12 13.87 -4.78
N THR A 79 -2.39 14.10 -5.15
CA THR A 79 -2.80 15.27 -5.93
C THR A 79 -2.57 16.56 -5.16
N ILE A 80 -2.92 16.60 -3.87
CA ILE A 80 -2.64 17.75 -2.98
C ILE A 80 -1.14 18.00 -2.88
N LEU A 81 -0.34 16.94 -2.73
CA LEU A 81 1.11 17.07 -2.67
C LEU A 81 1.67 17.68 -3.96
N ILE A 82 1.14 17.27 -5.12
CA ILE A 82 1.56 17.80 -6.43
C ILE A 82 1.07 19.24 -6.62
N SER A 83 -0.16 19.57 -6.24
CA SER A 83 -0.75 20.90 -6.44
C SER A 83 -0.20 21.96 -5.50
N MET A 84 0.16 21.58 -4.26
CA MET A 84 0.77 22.49 -3.28
C MET A 84 2.29 22.55 -3.37
N CYS A 85 2.92 21.70 -4.20
CA CYS A 85 4.34 21.80 -4.49
C CYS A 85 4.62 23.05 -5.33
N ASP A 86 4.73 24.17 -4.65
CA ASP A 86 5.27 25.40 -5.21
C ASP A 86 6.73 25.16 -5.68
N LYS A 87 7.27 26.05 -6.54
CA LYS A 87 8.64 25.91 -7.11
C LYS A 87 9.71 25.65 -6.03
N ARG A 88 9.46 26.04 -4.77
CA ARG A 88 10.34 25.84 -3.60
C ARG A 88 10.36 24.40 -3.09
N ILE A 89 9.20 23.74 -2.95
CA ILE A 89 9.12 22.33 -2.53
C ILE A 89 9.64 21.43 -3.64
N LEU A 90 9.35 21.75 -4.91
CA LEU A 90 9.90 21.02 -6.06
C LEU A 90 11.44 21.04 -6.07
N ARG A 91 12.06 22.17 -5.71
CA ARG A 91 13.52 22.31 -5.55
C ARG A 91 14.07 21.50 -4.38
N LEU A 92 13.38 21.43 -3.24
CA LEU A 92 13.75 20.57 -2.10
C LEU A 92 13.70 19.09 -2.49
N ILE A 93 12.61 18.67 -3.15
CA ILE A 93 12.44 17.29 -3.62
C ILE A 93 13.48 16.94 -4.72
N GLN A 94 13.80 17.88 -5.62
CA GLN A 94 14.89 17.72 -6.59
C GLN A 94 16.27 17.66 -5.91
N ARG A 95 16.53 18.45 -4.86
CA ARG A 95 17.79 18.41 -4.07
C ARG A 95 18.04 17.04 -3.45
N TYR A 96 16.99 16.31 -3.09
CA TYR A 96 17.10 14.96 -2.53
C TYR A 96 17.13 13.84 -3.58
N ASN A 97 17.03 14.14 -4.88
CA ASN A 97 16.93 13.13 -5.95
C ASN A 97 15.76 12.13 -5.75
N GLN A 98 14.76 12.52 -4.94
CA GLN A 98 13.68 11.66 -4.46
C GLN A 98 12.33 11.96 -5.11
N SER A 99 12.21 12.98 -5.96
CA SER A 99 10.97 13.29 -6.70
C SER A 99 10.51 12.12 -7.56
N THR A 100 11.45 11.56 -8.32
CA THR A 100 11.21 10.39 -9.16
C THR A 100 10.85 9.15 -8.34
N CYS A 101 11.44 8.99 -7.15
CA CYS A 101 11.13 7.90 -6.22
C CYS A 101 9.72 8.03 -5.62
N LEU A 102 9.33 9.24 -5.22
CA LEU A 102 8.02 9.53 -4.68
C LEU A 102 6.92 9.28 -5.73
N ILE A 103 7.08 9.84 -6.94
CA ILE A 103 6.13 9.63 -8.04
C ILE A 103 6.02 8.14 -8.39
N LYS A 104 7.14 7.42 -8.46
CA LYS A 104 7.15 5.96 -8.69
C LYS A 104 6.42 5.21 -7.57
N THR A 105 6.61 5.61 -6.31
CA THR A 105 5.97 4.97 -5.15
C THR A 105 4.46 5.18 -5.18
N ILE A 106 4.00 6.40 -5.48
CA ILE A 106 2.59 6.74 -5.65
C ILE A 106 1.99 5.91 -6.78
N LYS A 107 2.63 5.88 -7.95
CA LYS A 107 2.17 5.12 -9.11
C LYS A 107 2.03 3.63 -8.80
N ILE A 108 3.04 3.03 -8.16
CA ILE A 108 3.00 1.61 -7.77
C ILE A 108 1.86 1.35 -6.77
N ALA A 109 1.68 2.21 -5.76
CA ALA A 109 0.62 2.05 -4.77
C ALA A 109 -0.78 2.13 -5.41
N ILE A 110 -1.02 3.11 -6.28
CA ILE A 110 -2.31 3.25 -6.97
C ILE A 110 -2.59 2.03 -7.85
N ILE A 111 -1.62 1.61 -8.68
CA ILE A 111 -1.78 0.44 -9.56
C ILE A 111 -2.02 -0.82 -8.73
N SER A 112 -1.24 -1.07 -7.67
CA SER A 112 -1.43 -2.27 -6.84
C SER A 112 -2.77 -2.28 -6.11
N GLY A 113 -3.25 -1.13 -5.65
CA GLY A 113 -4.57 -0.99 -5.04
C GLY A 113 -5.70 -1.28 -6.03
N PHE A 114 -5.61 -0.71 -7.24
CA PHE A 114 -6.61 -0.92 -8.29
C PHE A 114 -6.66 -2.37 -8.77
N VAL A 115 -5.50 -3.01 -8.96
CA VAL A 115 -5.40 -4.44 -9.29
C VAL A 115 -6.03 -5.30 -8.20
N SER A 116 -5.79 -4.99 -6.92
CA SER A 116 -6.41 -5.72 -5.81
C SER A 116 -7.94 -5.59 -5.80
N ILE A 117 -8.48 -4.38 -6.04
CA ILE A 117 -9.93 -4.15 -6.13
C ILE A 117 -10.52 -4.98 -7.28
N LEU A 118 -9.89 -4.97 -8.45
CA LEU A 118 -10.32 -5.76 -9.62
C LEU A 118 -10.35 -7.27 -9.32
N LEU A 119 -9.29 -7.82 -8.72
CA LEU A 119 -9.22 -9.23 -8.37
C LEU A 119 -10.31 -9.62 -7.36
N LEU A 120 -10.55 -8.79 -6.33
CA LEU A 120 -11.63 -9.02 -5.38
C LEU A 120 -13.01 -8.91 -6.04
N ALA A 121 -13.21 -7.95 -6.95
CA ALA A 121 -14.47 -7.80 -7.68
C ALA A 121 -14.77 -9.02 -8.56
N ILE A 122 -13.74 -9.62 -9.19
CA ILE A 122 -13.88 -10.87 -9.95
C ILE A 122 -14.36 -12.01 -9.02
N ILE A 123 -13.77 -12.15 -7.83
CA ILE A 123 -14.21 -13.15 -6.83
C ILE A 123 -15.67 -12.86 -6.40
N TYR A 124 -16.00 -11.59 -6.15
CA TYR A 124 -17.32 -11.15 -5.70
C TYR A 124 -18.41 -11.41 -6.75
N SER A 125 -18.11 -11.16 -8.03
CA SER A 125 -19.05 -11.37 -9.14
C SER A 125 -19.47 -12.83 -9.31
N ASN A 126 -18.85 -13.75 -8.55
CA ASN A 126 -19.07 -15.18 -8.65
C ASN A 126 -18.96 -15.65 -10.11
N CYS A 127 -18.01 -15.06 -10.88
CA CYS A 127 -17.64 -15.60 -12.19
C CYS A 127 -17.53 -17.11 -12.03
N ASP A 128 -18.16 -17.84 -12.96
CA ASP A 128 -18.55 -19.25 -12.88
C ASP A 128 -17.34 -20.20 -12.86
N PHE A 129 -16.45 -19.97 -11.92
CA PHE A 129 -15.30 -20.78 -11.62
C PHE A 129 -15.83 -21.97 -10.82
N LYS A 130 -16.37 -22.95 -11.54
CA LYS A 130 -16.66 -24.31 -11.05
C LYS A 130 -15.48 -24.93 -10.28
N ILE A 131 -14.29 -24.37 -10.44
CA ILE A 131 -13.02 -24.82 -9.87
C ILE A 131 -12.68 -23.95 -8.65
N ILE A 132 -12.92 -24.49 -7.45
CA ILE A 132 -12.56 -23.87 -6.15
C ILE A 132 -11.06 -23.48 -6.09
N SER A 133 -10.19 -24.27 -6.74
CA SER A 133 -8.75 -23.98 -6.82
C SER A 133 -8.44 -22.64 -7.49
N LEU A 134 -9.19 -22.25 -8.52
CA LEU A 134 -8.97 -20.98 -9.22
C LEU A 134 -9.34 -19.79 -8.33
N ARG A 135 -10.45 -19.89 -7.57
CA ARG A 135 -10.85 -18.87 -6.59
C ARG A 135 -9.79 -18.67 -5.50
N LEU A 136 -9.22 -19.75 -4.98
CA LEU A 136 -8.11 -19.69 -4.01
C LEU A 136 -6.87 -19.01 -4.60
N ASN A 137 -6.51 -19.30 -5.85
CA ASN A 137 -5.37 -18.66 -6.52
C ASN A 137 -5.59 -17.16 -6.72
N ILE A 138 -6.78 -16.73 -7.14
CA ILE A 138 -7.12 -15.30 -7.27
C ILE A 138 -7.10 -14.62 -5.89
N LEU A 139 -7.64 -15.26 -4.86
CA LEU A 139 -7.64 -14.73 -3.49
C LEU A 139 -6.20 -14.54 -2.98
N TYR A 140 -5.32 -15.51 -3.25
CA TYR A 140 -3.90 -15.41 -2.93
C TYR A 140 -3.22 -14.24 -3.67
N LEU A 141 -3.45 -14.10 -4.98
CA LEU A 141 -2.93 -12.98 -5.78
C LEU A 141 -3.43 -11.62 -5.29
N SER A 142 -4.71 -11.54 -4.88
CA SER A 142 -5.27 -10.34 -4.28
C SER A 142 -4.61 -10.01 -2.95
N GLY A 143 -4.42 -10.99 -2.07
CA GLY A 143 -3.71 -10.82 -0.79
C GLY A 143 -2.28 -10.32 -0.98
N LEU A 144 -1.57 -10.85 -1.97
CA LEU A 144 -0.23 -10.41 -2.34
C LEU A 144 -0.25 -8.94 -2.82
N SER A 145 -1.21 -8.58 -3.65
CA SER A 145 -1.39 -7.19 -4.13
C SER A 145 -1.70 -6.22 -2.99
N LEU A 146 -2.55 -6.60 -2.04
CA LEU A 146 -2.81 -5.84 -0.81
C LEU A 146 -1.55 -5.64 0.03
N PHE A 147 -0.73 -6.68 0.18
CA PHE A 147 0.51 -6.57 0.94
C PHE A 147 1.47 -5.55 0.32
N ILE A 148 1.60 -5.56 -1.01
CA ILE A 148 2.39 -4.55 -1.74
C ILE A 148 1.81 -3.15 -1.52
N PHE A 149 0.49 -3.01 -1.63
CA PHE A 149 -0.21 -1.76 -1.42
C PHE A 149 0.09 -1.16 -0.05
N PHE A 150 -0.17 -1.89 1.05
CA PHE A 150 0.11 -1.41 2.40
C PHE A 150 1.59 -1.08 2.63
N GLY A 151 2.49 -1.89 2.08
CA GLY A 151 3.93 -1.64 2.15
C GLY A 151 4.32 -0.31 1.51
N ARG A 152 3.77 0.00 0.32
CA ARG A 152 4.04 1.26 -0.40
C ARG A 152 3.34 2.45 0.25
N SER A 153 2.10 2.29 0.71
CA SER A 153 1.35 3.34 1.41
C SER A 153 2.06 3.80 2.68
N LYS A 154 2.64 2.88 3.47
CA LYS A 154 3.42 3.24 4.66
C LYS A 154 4.66 4.08 4.34
N ILE A 155 5.35 3.76 3.24
CA ILE A 155 6.51 4.54 2.77
C ILE A 155 6.05 5.93 2.34
N LEU A 156 4.94 6.02 1.61
CA LEU A 156 4.38 7.29 1.15
C LEU A 156 4.06 8.21 2.33
N ILE A 157 3.31 7.72 3.32
CA ILE A 157 2.95 8.50 4.52
C ILE A 157 4.21 9.01 5.24
N LYS A 158 5.25 8.17 5.36
CA LYS A 158 6.52 8.58 5.97
C LYS A 158 7.21 9.70 5.20
N ILE A 159 7.21 9.64 3.86
CA ILE A 159 7.80 10.69 3.04
C ILE A 159 7.00 11.99 3.19
N VAL A 160 5.67 11.91 3.15
CA VAL A 160 4.78 13.08 3.31
C VAL A 160 5.00 13.75 4.67
N LEU A 161 5.05 12.98 5.76
CA LEU A 161 5.33 13.50 7.11
C LEU A 161 6.71 14.16 7.21
N ASN A 162 7.73 13.57 6.57
CA ASN A 162 9.06 14.16 6.54
C ASN A 162 9.07 15.52 5.81
N ILE A 163 8.40 15.61 4.66
CA ILE A 163 8.30 16.86 3.89
C ILE A 163 7.58 17.94 4.71
N LEU A 164 6.45 17.61 5.35
CA LEU A 164 5.72 18.52 6.23
C LEU A 164 6.61 19.03 7.38
N ASN A 165 7.32 18.13 8.06
CA ASN A 165 8.21 18.49 9.16
C ASN A 165 9.37 19.39 8.71
N GLU A 166 9.92 19.21 7.51
CA GLU A 166 10.95 20.10 6.95
C GLU A 166 10.39 21.48 6.60
N CYS A 167 9.20 21.55 5.99
CA CYS A 167 8.55 22.82 5.68
C CYS A 167 8.27 23.67 6.94
N PHE A 168 7.87 23.04 8.06
CA PHE A 168 7.68 23.77 9.32
C PHE A 168 9.00 24.24 9.95
N LYS A 169 10.11 23.51 9.76
CA LYS A 169 11.43 23.88 10.29
C LYS A 169 12.09 25.02 9.51
N GLU A 170 11.87 25.16 8.20
CA GLU A 170 12.43 26.27 7.42
C GLU A 170 11.70 27.60 7.66
N ASN A 171 10.41 27.57 8.01
CA ASN A 171 9.65 28.80 8.26
C ASN A 171 10.05 29.51 9.55
N SER A 172 10.61 28.79 10.53
CA SER A 172 11.08 29.39 11.80
C SER A 172 12.44 30.08 11.69
N SER A 173 13.29 29.73 10.72
CA SER A 173 14.56 30.42 10.48
C SER A 173 14.40 31.72 9.67
N ILE A 174 13.43 31.77 8.76
CA ILE A 174 13.17 32.95 7.92
C ILE A 174 12.53 34.09 8.73
N THR A 175 11.75 33.78 9.77
CA THR A 175 11.13 34.80 10.62
C THR A 175 12.14 35.52 11.53
N GLN A 176 13.27 34.90 11.86
CA GLN A 176 14.33 35.53 12.67
C GLN A 176 15.19 36.53 11.87
N GLU A 177 15.34 36.34 10.55
CA GLU A 177 16.12 37.26 9.70
C GLU A 177 15.39 38.59 9.43
N ILE A 178 14.05 38.58 9.40
CA ILE A 178 13.25 39.78 9.13
C ILE A 178 13.19 40.71 10.36
N THR A 179 13.25 40.18 11.58
CA THR A 179 13.31 40.97 12.82
C THR A 179 14.68 41.59 13.08
N LEU A 180 15.76 41.00 12.56
CA LEU A 180 17.13 41.54 12.71
C LEU A 180 17.44 42.67 11.72
N LYS A 181 16.79 42.71 10.55
CA LYS A 181 16.94 43.83 9.59
C LYS A 181 16.12 45.08 9.93
N LYS A 182 15.27 45.01 10.94
CA LYS A 182 14.43 46.14 11.41
C LYS A 182 14.93 46.79 12.71
N LYS A 183 16.10 46.37 13.22
CA LYS A 183 16.78 47.05 14.33
C LYS A 183 18.02 47.79 13.83
#